data_AF-A0A9X0CY52-F1
#
_entry.id   AF-A0A9X0CY52-F1
#
_cell.length_a   1.000
_cell.length_b   1.000
_cell.length_c   1.000
_cell.angle_alpha   90.00
_cell.angle_beta   90.00
_cell.angle_gamma   90.00
#
_symmetry.space_group_name_H-M   'P 1'
#
loop_
_entity.id
_entity.type
_entity.pdbx_description
1 polymer ?
#
loop_
_entity_poly.entity_id
_entity_poly.type
_entity_poly.pdbx_seq_one_letter_code
_entity_poly.pdbx_strand_id
1 'polypeptide(L)'
;MAGCEESCGFYFVFALVTFFVWMDLSFFDELAEHGSLYNSSMAENMMFPVKSSKIRMQDHADHYVFFPCMKILNEKTGLYTVPGITPNLISGTHLFLAIMAAKCFISGSLCIRRVGVLLYQIRSSLDILDGVVFRAQQNITGKFLSVWGSMGYLIDAFADLCGGLLIGVACTIFLNRYPPWKRVRTKRHVDELESGRNKAVCFPAGEEEERYVHVSRRSVNIKMLLCIVQIVARSGFWDHYLHSYVDLLEVPNPDIPRELQAEVLNYRSTWVVMWLWKVSSADAFLVFTTLAILFDKLWVWVQMLNYFGPLELLFVIVFSQLHLMEVRAYLLGT
;
A
#
# COMPACT_ATOMS: atom_id res chain seq x y z
N MET A 1 21.72 14.61 -18.04
CA MET A 1 20.85 14.84 -16.87
C MET A 1 20.07 13.58 -16.46
N ALA A 2 19.60 12.74 -17.39
CA ALA A 2 18.87 11.50 -17.07
C ALA A 2 19.61 10.53 -16.11
N GLY A 3 20.92 10.32 -16.28
CA GLY A 3 21.68 9.37 -15.43
C GLY A 3 21.87 9.80 -13.97
N CYS A 4 21.79 11.10 -13.67
CA CYS A 4 21.90 11.60 -12.28
C CYS A 4 20.59 11.39 -11.52
N GLU A 5 19.44 11.65 -12.18
CA GLU A 5 18.12 11.40 -11.59
C GLU A 5 17.88 9.90 -11.34
N GLU A 6 18.33 9.02 -12.23
CA GLU A 6 18.22 7.57 -12.03
C GLU A 6 19.09 7.07 -10.87
N SER A 7 20.30 7.64 -10.71
CA SER A 7 21.18 7.32 -9.58
C SER A 7 20.60 7.81 -8.25
N CYS A 8 20.10 9.05 -8.19
CA CYS A 8 19.47 9.60 -6.99
C CYS A 8 18.20 8.82 -6.60
N GLY A 9 17.38 8.44 -7.58
CA GLY A 9 16.20 7.61 -7.33
C GLY A 9 16.55 6.23 -6.77
N PHE A 10 17.59 5.59 -7.30
CA PHE A 10 18.11 4.33 -6.77
C PHE A 10 18.56 4.47 -5.31
N TYR A 11 19.41 5.45 -4.99
CA TYR A 11 19.90 5.63 -3.61
C TYR A 11 18.77 5.96 -2.64
N PHE A 12 17.78 6.75 -3.07
CA PHE A 12 16.61 7.06 -2.26
C PHE A 12 15.80 5.80 -1.95
N VAL A 13 15.46 5.00 -2.97
CA VAL A 13 14.71 3.75 -2.77
C VAL A 13 15.51 2.76 -1.94
N PHE A 14 16.82 2.64 -2.17
CA PHE A 14 17.71 1.77 -1.40
C PHE A 14 17.75 2.17 0.08
N ALA A 15 17.91 3.47 0.37
CA ALA A 15 17.89 3.96 1.74
C ALA A 15 16.54 3.71 2.43
N LEU A 16 15.42 3.93 1.71
CA LEU A 16 14.07 3.69 2.21
C LEU A 16 13.81 2.20 2.49
N VAL A 17 14.21 1.31 1.59
CA VAL A 17 14.12 -0.15 1.82
C VAL A 17 14.98 -0.58 2.99
N THR A 18 16.23 -0.08 3.07
CA THR A 18 17.14 -0.40 4.17
C THR A 18 16.55 0.06 5.52
N PHE A 19 15.98 1.27 5.55
CA PHE A 19 15.29 1.79 6.73
C PHE A 19 14.12 0.89 7.13
N PHE A 20 13.23 0.53 6.20
CA PHE A 20 12.07 -0.32 6.52
C PHE A 20 12.45 -1.73 6.95
N VAL A 21 13.47 -2.33 6.33
CA VAL A 21 14.00 -3.64 6.76
C VAL A 21 14.57 -3.54 8.18
N TRP A 22 15.35 -2.50 8.47
CA TRP A 22 15.90 -2.30 9.81
C TRP A 22 14.79 -2.09 10.86
N MET A 23 13.76 -1.32 10.53
CA MET A 23 12.61 -1.09 11.41
C MET A 23 11.80 -2.37 11.67
N ASP A 24 11.56 -3.19 10.64
CA ASP A 24 10.91 -4.49 10.79
C ASP A 24 11.74 -5.42 11.70
N LEU A 25 13.06 -5.52 11.46
CA LEU A 25 13.94 -6.33 12.30
C LEU A 25 13.89 -5.88 13.77
N SER A 26 13.97 -4.57 14.01
CA SER A 26 13.90 -4.00 15.35
C SER A 26 12.54 -4.26 16.03
N PHE A 27 11.45 -4.15 15.26
CA PHE A 27 10.10 -4.44 15.72
C PHE A 27 9.94 -5.91 16.11
N PHE A 28 10.43 -6.84 15.29
CA PHE A 28 10.34 -8.27 15.57
C PHE A 28 11.27 -8.72 16.70
N ASP A 29 12.42 -8.07 16.88
CA ASP A 29 13.32 -8.36 18.01
C ASP A 29 12.66 -7.97 19.34
N GLU A 30 12.11 -6.75 19.42
CA GLU A 30 11.37 -6.29 20.60
C GLU A 30 10.09 -7.12 20.85
N LEU A 31 9.43 -7.56 19.77
CA LEU A 31 8.27 -8.46 19.86
C LEU A 31 8.67 -9.87 20.35
N ALA A 32 9.85 -10.37 19.99
CA ALA A 32 10.37 -11.64 20.49
C ALA A 32 10.77 -11.56 21.97
N GLU A 33 11.31 -10.42 22.40
CA GLU A 33 11.76 -10.22 23.78
C GLU A 33 10.58 -9.99 24.74
N HIS A 34 9.57 -9.24 24.32
CA HIS A 34 8.51 -8.77 25.23
C HIS A 34 7.11 -9.32 24.90
N GLY A 35 6.92 -9.94 23.74
CA GLY A 35 5.64 -10.47 23.29
C GLY A 35 4.55 -9.39 23.18
N SER A 36 3.30 -9.82 23.41
CA SER A 36 2.09 -8.96 23.33
C SER A 36 1.53 -8.56 24.70
N LEU A 37 2.01 -9.20 25.77
CA LEU A 37 1.53 -9.00 27.13
C LEU A 37 2.62 -8.33 27.96
N TYR A 38 2.65 -7.01 27.91
CA TYR A 38 3.55 -6.18 28.72
C TYR A 38 2.74 -5.09 29.43
N ASN A 39 3.22 -4.64 30.59
CA ASN A 39 2.55 -3.59 31.36
C ASN A 39 2.82 -2.19 30.77
N SER A 40 2.05 -1.20 31.21
CA SER A 40 2.15 0.18 30.70
C SER A 40 3.52 0.82 30.97
N SER A 41 4.15 0.52 32.11
CA SER A 41 5.46 1.09 32.46
C SER A 41 6.60 0.53 31.59
N MET A 42 6.53 -0.74 31.18
CA MET A 42 7.46 -1.29 30.19
C MET A 42 7.18 -0.70 28.80
N ALA A 43 5.91 -0.56 28.43
CA ALA A 43 5.52 0.02 27.15
C ALA A 43 6.09 1.44 26.94
N GLU A 44 6.17 2.26 27.98
CA GLU A 44 6.72 3.63 27.91
C GLU A 44 8.20 3.67 27.53
N ASN A 45 8.96 2.61 27.82
CA ASN A 45 10.39 2.51 27.54
C ASN A 45 10.71 1.76 26.24
N MET A 46 9.69 1.22 25.57
CA MET A 46 9.82 0.47 24.32
C MET A 46 9.89 1.39 23.11
N MET A 47 10.63 0.98 22.08
CA MET A 47 10.61 1.66 20.79
C MET A 47 9.25 1.50 20.12
N PHE A 48 8.62 0.34 20.29
CA PHE A 48 7.29 0.03 19.76
C PHE A 48 6.30 -0.24 20.90
N PRO A 49 5.72 0.82 21.50
CA PRO A 49 4.88 0.70 22.69
C PRO A 49 3.59 -0.07 22.45
N VAL A 50 3.16 -0.24 21.19
CA VAL A 50 1.93 -0.95 20.85
C VAL A 50 2.16 -1.94 19.72
N LYS A 51 1.81 -3.21 19.97
CA LYS A 51 2.06 -4.35 19.08
C LYS A 51 0.77 -5.10 18.73
N SER A 52 -0.32 -4.38 18.42
CA SER A 52 -1.59 -5.00 17.98
C SER A 52 -1.49 -5.56 16.56
N SER A 53 -2.44 -6.43 16.22
CA SER A 53 -2.68 -7.01 14.90
C SER A 53 -2.80 -5.92 13.85
N LYS A 54 -3.53 -4.83 14.15
CA LYS A 54 -3.64 -3.67 13.28
C LYS A 54 -2.27 -3.07 12.95
N ILE A 55 -1.45 -2.80 13.97
CA ILE A 55 -0.10 -2.22 13.78
C ILE A 55 0.85 -3.18 13.05
N ARG A 56 0.72 -4.50 13.30
CA ARG A 56 1.51 -5.53 12.62
C ARG A 56 1.16 -5.68 11.13
N MET A 57 -0.09 -5.42 10.76
CA MET A 57 -0.60 -5.49 9.39
C MET A 57 -0.57 -4.14 8.65
N GLN A 58 -0.36 -3.03 9.36
CA GLN A 58 -0.29 -1.68 8.78
C GLN A 58 1.04 -1.48 8.04
N ASP A 59 0.99 -0.86 6.86
CA ASP A 59 2.14 -0.73 5.97
C ASP A 59 3.32 0.01 6.61
N HIS A 60 4.50 -0.15 6.02
CA HIS A 60 5.75 0.39 6.57
C HIS A 60 5.76 1.91 6.70
N ALA A 61 5.24 2.64 5.71
CA ALA A 61 5.29 4.09 5.74
C ALA A 61 4.37 4.62 6.85
N ASP A 62 3.16 4.07 6.92
CA ASP A 62 2.21 4.46 7.94
C ASP A 62 2.68 4.07 9.35
N HIS A 63 3.10 2.82 9.55
CA HIS A 63 3.54 2.33 10.86
C HIS A 63 4.80 3.07 11.35
N TYR A 64 5.83 3.21 10.51
CA TYR A 64 7.14 3.67 10.99
C TYR A 64 7.40 5.16 10.82
N VAL A 65 6.65 5.84 9.96
CA VAL A 65 6.87 7.26 9.67
C VAL A 65 5.64 8.08 10.05
N PHE A 66 4.52 7.88 9.35
CA PHE A 66 3.39 8.80 9.48
C PHE A 66 2.68 8.68 10.82
N PHE A 67 2.45 7.47 11.33
CA PHE A 67 1.78 7.28 12.61
C PHE A 67 2.53 7.90 13.79
N PRO A 68 3.85 7.63 14.00
CA PRO A 68 4.62 8.31 15.04
C PRO A 68 4.63 9.83 14.86
N CYS A 69 4.79 10.32 13.62
CA CYS A 69 4.77 11.76 13.34
C CYS A 69 3.44 12.41 13.72
N MET A 70 2.31 11.80 13.37
CA MET A 70 0.97 12.34 13.67
C MET A 70 0.64 12.26 15.15
N LYS A 71 1.11 11.22 15.84
CA LYS A 71 1.01 11.12 17.30
C LYS A 71 1.76 12.26 17.99
N ILE A 72 3.04 12.47 17.64
CA ILE A 72 3.86 13.57 18.17
C ILE A 72 3.22 14.93 17.84
N LEU A 73 2.72 15.10 16.62
CA LEU A 73 2.06 16.34 16.20
C LEU A 73 0.86 16.64 17.09
N ASN A 74 -0.05 15.67 17.29
CA ASN A 74 -1.24 15.83 18.11
C ASN A 74 -0.89 16.10 19.59
N GLU A 75 0.11 15.41 20.14
CA GLU A 75 0.57 15.62 21.53
C GLU A 75 1.20 17.01 21.74
N LYS A 76 1.98 17.50 20.78
CA LYS A 76 2.67 18.80 20.89
C LYS A 76 1.75 19.99 20.63
N THR A 77 0.81 19.86 19.71
CA THR A 77 -0.09 20.95 19.33
C THR A 77 -1.41 20.92 20.10
N GLY A 78 -1.76 19.80 20.74
CA GLY A 78 -3.00 19.64 21.47
C GLY A 78 -4.24 19.64 20.56
N LEU A 79 -4.10 19.23 19.28
CA LEU A 79 -5.18 19.27 18.27
C LEU A 79 -6.48 18.65 18.76
N TYR A 80 -6.39 17.54 19.51
CA TYR A 80 -7.55 16.88 20.10
C TYR A 80 -8.41 17.76 21.02
N THR A 81 -7.84 18.82 21.60
CA THR A 81 -8.54 19.78 22.49
C THR A 81 -9.08 21.02 21.77
N VAL A 82 -8.68 21.25 20.52
CA VAL A 82 -9.01 22.47 19.79
C VAL A 82 -10.48 22.44 19.38
N PRO A 83 -11.30 23.42 19.78
CA PRO A 83 -12.70 23.48 19.38
C PRO A 83 -12.86 23.52 17.86
N GLY A 84 -13.74 22.66 17.32
CA GLY A 84 -14.02 22.59 15.89
C GLY A 84 -13.14 21.62 15.11
N ILE A 85 -12.01 21.14 15.68
CA ILE A 85 -11.24 20.05 15.08
C ILE A 85 -11.86 18.72 15.47
N THR A 86 -12.46 18.05 14.49
CA THR A 86 -13.08 16.73 14.67
C THR A 86 -12.44 15.73 13.70
N PRO A 87 -12.43 14.42 14.05
CA PRO A 87 -11.98 13.38 13.14
C PRO A 87 -12.65 13.50 11.76
N ASN A 88 -13.97 13.61 11.72
CA ASN A 88 -14.72 13.76 10.46
C ASN A 88 -14.31 14.98 9.62
N LEU A 89 -13.94 16.10 10.26
CA LEU A 89 -13.44 17.28 9.55
C LEU A 89 -12.07 17.00 8.92
N ILE A 90 -11.21 16.31 9.66
CA ILE A 90 -9.92 15.85 9.14
C ILE A 90 -10.17 14.88 7.98
N SER A 91 -11.13 13.95 8.11
CA SER A 91 -11.52 13.00 7.08
C SER A 91 -11.92 13.70 5.77
N GLY A 92 -12.79 14.70 5.87
CA GLY A 92 -13.18 15.55 4.74
C GLY A 92 -12.03 16.35 4.13
N THR A 93 -11.07 16.78 4.96
CA THR A 93 -9.91 17.56 4.51
C THR A 93 -8.94 16.70 3.70
N HIS A 94 -8.64 15.48 4.12
CA HIS A 94 -7.77 14.61 3.33
C HIS A 94 -8.46 14.18 2.03
N LEU A 95 -9.77 13.93 2.01
CA LEU A 95 -10.50 13.71 0.75
C LEU A 95 -10.33 14.89 -0.23
N PHE A 96 -10.41 16.13 0.24
CA PHE A 96 -10.16 17.31 -0.59
C PHE A 96 -8.73 17.33 -1.15
N LEU A 97 -7.72 17.01 -0.33
CA LEU A 97 -6.34 16.89 -0.81
C LEU A 97 -6.17 15.76 -1.84
N ALA A 98 -6.90 14.65 -1.70
CA ALA A 98 -6.90 13.58 -2.69
C ALA A 98 -7.39 14.06 -4.07
N ILE A 99 -8.43 14.91 -4.11
CA ILE A 99 -8.93 15.53 -5.33
C ILE A 99 -7.88 16.45 -5.96
N MET A 100 -7.21 17.28 -5.14
CA MET A 100 -6.14 18.16 -5.61
C MET A 100 -4.95 17.36 -6.17
N ALA A 101 -4.53 16.30 -5.47
CA ALA A 101 -3.47 15.40 -5.90
C ALA A 101 -3.81 14.71 -7.23
N ALA A 102 -5.03 14.19 -7.36
CA ALA A 102 -5.54 13.57 -8.58
C ALA A 102 -5.47 14.52 -9.78
N LYS A 103 -5.86 15.79 -9.60
CA LYS A 103 -5.74 16.83 -10.64
C LYS A 103 -4.28 17.05 -11.04
N CYS A 104 -3.35 17.05 -10.08
CA CYS A 104 -1.92 17.19 -10.34
C CYS A 104 -1.35 15.98 -11.12
N PHE A 105 -1.78 14.77 -10.79
CA PHE A 105 -1.34 13.54 -11.46
C PHE A 105 -1.70 13.47 -12.94
N ILE A 106 -2.81 14.11 -13.34
CA ILE A 106 -3.25 14.18 -14.74
C ILE A 106 -2.34 15.11 -15.59
N SER A 107 -1.54 15.96 -14.96
CA SER A 107 -0.69 16.93 -15.66
C SER A 107 0.41 16.27 -16.49
N GLY A 108 0.70 16.87 -17.65
CA GLY A 108 1.84 16.46 -18.49
C GLY A 108 3.21 16.81 -17.90
N SER A 109 3.28 17.79 -17.00
CA SER A 109 4.53 18.19 -16.34
C SER A 109 4.87 17.28 -15.17
N LEU A 110 6.07 16.69 -15.18
CA LEU A 110 6.56 15.86 -14.07
C LEU A 110 6.64 16.65 -12.76
N CYS A 111 7.03 17.93 -12.80
CA CYS A 111 7.08 18.78 -11.61
C CYS A 111 5.71 18.88 -10.92
N ILE A 112 4.63 19.10 -11.70
CA ILE A 112 3.27 19.16 -11.16
C ILE A 112 2.83 17.79 -10.62
N ARG A 113 3.18 16.69 -11.29
CA ARG A 113 2.91 15.34 -10.77
C ARG A 113 3.62 15.09 -9.44
N ARG A 114 4.87 15.55 -9.27
CA ARG A 114 5.63 15.47 -8.02
C ARG A 114 4.99 16.30 -6.90
N VAL A 115 4.44 17.48 -7.21
CA VAL A 115 3.61 18.25 -6.26
C VAL A 115 2.36 17.44 -5.87
N GLY A 116 1.73 16.76 -6.82
CA GLY A 116 0.64 15.82 -6.55
C GLY A 116 1.03 14.71 -5.57
N VAL A 117 2.26 14.17 -5.69
CA VAL A 117 2.77 13.16 -4.75
C VAL A 117 2.85 13.75 -3.35
N LEU A 118 3.43 14.94 -3.19
CA LEU A 118 3.49 15.62 -1.88
C LEU A 118 2.10 15.85 -1.28
N LEU A 119 1.13 16.31 -2.07
CA LEU A 119 -0.25 16.47 -1.62
C LEU A 119 -0.88 15.15 -1.16
N TYR A 120 -0.58 14.04 -1.86
CA TYR A 120 -1.07 12.72 -1.49
C TYR A 120 -0.39 12.15 -0.23
N GLN A 121 0.87 12.49 0.02
CA GLN A 121 1.53 12.14 1.28
C GLN A 121 0.96 12.93 2.46
N ILE A 122 0.65 14.22 2.27
CA ILE A 122 -0.06 15.02 3.27
C ILE A 122 -1.47 14.45 3.51
N ARG A 123 -2.19 14.05 2.45
CA ARG A 123 -3.47 13.32 2.58
C ARG A 123 -3.32 12.10 3.50
N SER A 124 -2.37 11.22 3.20
CA SER A 124 -2.16 9.98 3.97
C SER A 124 -1.75 10.25 5.41
N SER A 125 -1.02 11.34 5.67
CA SER A 125 -0.73 11.79 7.03
C SER A 125 -2.01 12.26 7.77
N LEU A 126 -2.91 12.99 7.10
CA LEU A 126 -4.14 13.48 7.71
C LEU A 126 -5.16 12.35 7.98
N ASP A 127 -5.23 11.39 7.08
CA ASP A 127 -5.97 10.13 7.22
C ASP A 127 -5.56 9.42 8.53
N ILE A 128 -4.27 9.22 8.79
CA ILE A 128 -3.83 8.68 10.09
C ILE A 128 -4.13 9.61 11.28
N LEU A 129 -4.03 10.93 11.07
CA LEU A 129 -4.26 11.92 12.12
C LEU A 129 -5.70 11.88 12.63
N ASP A 130 -6.69 11.59 11.80
CA ASP A 130 -8.09 11.57 12.24
C ASP A 130 -8.33 10.50 13.32
N GLY A 131 -7.73 9.33 13.17
CA GLY A 131 -7.80 8.23 14.11
C GLY A 131 -6.99 8.54 15.37
N VAL A 132 -5.86 9.24 15.23
CA VAL A 132 -5.06 9.71 16.38
C VAL A 132 -5.87 10.70 17.22
N VAL A 133 -6.49 11.68 16.59
CA VAL A 133 -7.34 12.68 17.24
C VAL A 133 -8.55 12.02 17.88
N PHE A 134 -9.22 11.10 17.19
CA PHE A 134 -10.35 10.35 17.73
C PHE A 134 -9.96 9.59 19.01
N ARG A 135 -8.86 8.83 18.98
CA ARG A 135 -8.39 8.06 20.14
C ARG A 135 -8.00 8.97 21.32
N ALA A 136 -7.41 10.12 21.04
CA ALA A 136 -7.09 11.11 22.06
C ALA A 136 -8.35 11.73 22.69
N GLN A 137 -9.35 12.09 21.87
CA GLN A 137 -10.63 12.65 22.35
C GLN A 137 -11.44 11.65 23.19
N GLN A 138 -11.35 10.36 22.86
CA GLN A 138 -12.06 9.31 23.60
C GLN A 138 -11.26 8.79 24.82
N ASN A 139 -10.06 9.31 25.11
CA ASN A 139 -9.15 8.77 26.12
C ASN A 139 -8.84 7.27 25.95
N ILE A 140 -8.80 6.79 24.70
CA ILE A 140 -8.46 5.41 24.35
C ILE A 140 -7.07 5.37 23.67
N THR A 141 -6.14 6.15 24.20
CA THR A 141 -4.76 6.19 23.72
C THR A 141 -4.11 4.83 23.95
N GLY A 142 -3.80 4.11 22.87
CA GLY A 142 -3.10 2.81 22.94
C GLY A 142 -3.94 1.57 22.62
N LYS A 143 -5.28 1.65 22.50
CA LYS A 143 -6.07 0.57 21.89
C LYS A 143 -6.31 0.88 20.42
N PHE A 144 -5.83 0.01 19.54
CA PHE A 144 -5.93 0.16 18.09
C PHE A 144 -7.07 -0.67 17.51
N LEU A 145 -8.20 -0.70 18.22
CA LEU A 145 -9.42 -1.30 17.73
C LEU A 145 -10.17 -0.25 16.91
N SER A 146 -10.51 -0.58 15.67
CA SER A 146 -11.42 0.24 14.88
C SER A 146 -12.81 0.17 15.53
N VAL A 147 -13.49 1.30 15.70
CA VAL A 147 -14.89 1.30 16.17
C VAL A 147 -15.79 1.04 14.96
N TRP A 148 -15.80 -0.22 14.53
CA TRP A 148 -16.56 -0.67 13.36
C TRP A 148 -18.04 -0.28 13.47
N GLY A 149 -18.60 0.21 12.36
CA GLY A 149 -20.00 0.62 12.28
C GLY A 149 -20.32 1.99 12.89
N SER A 150 -19.34 2.70 13.47
CA SER A 150 -19.54 4.10 13.87
C SER A 150 -19.61 5.02 12.66
N MET A 151 -20.33 6.14 12.79
CA MET A 151 -20.44 7.13 11.70
C MET A 151 -19.06 7.69 11.30
N GLY A 152 -18.16 7.91 12.27
CA GLY A 152 -16.80 8.36 12.00
C GLY A 152 -16.01 7.36 11.18
N TYR A 153 -16.06 6.07 11.57
CA TYR A 153 -15.43 4.99 10.82
C TYR A 153 -15.95 4.89 9.37
N LEU A 154 -17.26 5.08 9.16
CA LEU A 154 -17.84 5.04 7.81
C LEU A 154 -17.41 6.23 6.94
N ILE A 155 -17.29 7.43 7.54
CA ILE A 155 -16.84 8.63 6.83
C ILE A 155 -15.38 8.50 6.42
N ASP A 156 -14.53 8.03 7.34
CA ASP A 156 -13.11 7.75 7.12
C ASP A 156 -12.91 6.71 6.00
N ALA A 157 -13.53 5.53 6.15
CA ALA A 157 -13.47 4.47 5.14
C ALA A 157 -13.98 4.93 3.76
N PHE A 158 -15.00 5.78 3.72
CA PHE A 158 -15.49 6.36 2.47
C PHE A 158 -14.48 7.35 1.85
N ALA A 159 -13.87 8.20 2.68
CA ALA A 159 -12.86 9.17 2.25
C ALA A 159 -11.63 8.45 1.65
N ASP A 160 -11.19 7.37 2.28
CA ASP A 160 -10.07 6.56 1.80
C ASP A 160 -10.37 5.79 0.53
N LEU A 161 -11.53 5.13 0.46
CA LEU A 161 -11.94 4.44 -0.75
C LEU A 161 -12.00 5.43 -1.93
N CYS A 162 -12.61 6.60 -1.73
CA CYS A 162 -12.64 7.64 -2.76
C CYS A 162 -11.24 8.14 -3.10
N GLY A 163 -10.37 8.37 -2.11
CA GLY A 163 -8.99 8.80 -2.31
C GLY A 163 -8.16 7.80 -3.13
N GLY A 164 -8.30 6.51 -2.85
CA GLY A 164 -7.66 5.42 -3.59
C GLY A 164 -8.21 5.25 -5.01
N LEU A 165 -9.52 5.41 -5.22
CA LEU A 165 -10.12 5.37 -6.56
C LEU A 165 -9.71 6.57 -7.41
N LEU A 166 -9.62 7.76 -6.81
CA LEU A 166 -9.24 9.00 -7.50
C LEU A 166 -7.85 8.91 -8.12
N ILE A 167 -6.86 8.34 -7.42
CA ILE A 167 -5.51 8.15 -7.99
C ILE A 167 -5.52 7.13 -9.14
N GLY A 168 -6.28 6.03 -9.02
CA GLY A 168 -6.45 5.06 -10.11
C GLY A 168 -7.05 5.67 -11.37
N VAL A 169 -8.12 6.47 -11.21
CA VAL A 169 -8.76 7.21 -12.31
C VAL A 169 -7.83 8.27 -12.88
N ALA A 170 -7.14 9.05 -12.04
CA ALA A 170 -6.18 10.06 -12.48
C ALA A 170 -5.04 9.47 -13.33
N CYS A 171 -4.47 8.35 -12.87
CA CYS A 171 -3.45 7.60 -13.62
C CYS A 171 -4.00 7.08 -14.96
N THR A 172 -5.25 6.62 -14.99
CA THR A 172 -5.92 6.17 -16.22
C THR A 172 -6.07 7.32 -17.22
N ILE A 173 -6.52 8.49 -16.76
CA ILE A 173 -6.64 9.68 -17.62
C ILE A 173 -5.27 10.12 -18.11
N PHE A 174 -4.26 10.15 -17.23
CA PHE A 174 -2.89 10.50 -17.59
C PHE A 174 -2.33 9.58 -18.69
N LEU A 175 -2.39 8.26 -18.51
CA LEU A 175 -1.85 7.29 -19.48
C LEU A 175 -2.64 7.29 -20.81
N ASN A 176 -3.92 7.67 -20.82
CA ASN A 176 -4.66 7.83 -22.07
C ASN A 176 -4.31 9.12 -22.83
N ARG A 177 -3.94 10.19 -22.11
CA ARG A 177 -3.46 11.45 -22.69
C ARG A 177 -2.01 11.33 -23.18
N TYR A 178 -1.19 10.60 -22.43
CA TYR A 178 0.23 10.37 -22.69
C TYR A 178 0.50 8.87 -22.78
N PRO A 179 0.12 8.22 -23.91
CA PRO A 179 0.21 6.78 -24.04
C PRO A 179 1.65 6.29 -24.01
N PRO A 180 1.95 5.25 -23.20
CA PRO A 180 3.29 4.71 -23.08
C PRO A 180 3.73 4.03 -24.38
N TRP A 181 5.04 3.97 -24.59
CA TRP A 181 5.63 3.34 -25.75
C TRP A 181 5.78 1.84 -25.51
N LYS A 182 5.43 1.04 -26.53
CA LYS A 182 5.64 -0.41 -26.56
C LYS A 182 6.65 -0.74 -27.65
N ARG A 183 7.65 -1.55 -27.30
CA ARG A 183 8.55 -2.15 -28.29
C ARG A 183 7.80 -3.26 -29.03
N VAL A 184 7.74 -3.16 -30.35
CA VAL A 184 7.18 -4.18 -31.24
C VAL A 184 8.30 -4.68 -32.13
N ARG A 185 8.60 -5.97 -32.04
CA ARG A 185 9.47 -6.63 -33.01
C ARG A 185 8.62 -7.03 -34.19
N THR A 186 8.82 -6.36 -35.31
CA THR A 186 8.19 -6.76 -36.56
C THR A 186 9.16 -7.72 -37.24
N LYS A 187 8.81 -9.01 -37.30
CA LYS A 187 9.45 -9.87 -38.28
C LYS A 187 8.95 -9.41 -39.64
N ARG A 188 9.83 -8.94 -40.53
CA ARG A 188 9.49 -8.83 -41.95
C ARG A 188 9.12 -10.24 -42.39
N HIS A 189 7.83 -10.49 -42.62
CA HIS A 189 7.46 -11.55 -43.54
C HIS A 189 8.00 -11.08 -44.89
N VAL A 190 9.07 -11.74 -45.36
CA VAL A 190 9.37 -11.71 -46.78
C VAL A 190 8.19 -12.43 -47.40
N ASP A 191 7.25 -11.66 -47.96
CA ASP A 191 6.25 -12.24 -48.84
C ASP A 191 7.03 -12.90 -49.98
N GLU A 192 7.06 -14.23 -49.96
CA GLU A 192 7.38 -15.05 -51.12
C GLU A 192 6.30 -14.81 -52.17
N LEU A 193 6.36 -13.66 -52.85
CA LEU A 193 5.83 -13.55 -54.18
C LEU A 193 6.95 -13.98 -55.13
N GLU A 194 7.00 -15.28 -55.38
CA GLU A 194 7.73 -15.83 -56.52
C GLU A 194 7.26 -15.11 -57.79
N SER A 195 8.13 -14.30 -58.39
CA SER A 195 8.43 -14.39 -59.82
C SER A 195 9.66 -13.56 -60.18
N GLY A 196 10.74 -14.26 -60.54
CA GLY A 196 11.68 -13.72 -61.52
C GLY A 196 13.03 -13.26 -60.99
N ARG A 197 13.98 -14.23 -60.98
CA ARG A 197 15.25 -14.11 -61.72
C ARG A 197 16.41 -13.37 -61.02
N ASN A 198 17.40 -14.20 -60.65
CA ASN A 198 18.85 -13.99 -60.65
C ASN A 198 19.58 -13.43 -59.40
N LYS A 199 20.44 -14.32 -58.89
CA LYS A 199 21.84 -14.12 -58.44
C LYS A 199 22.11 -13.46 -57.08
N ALA A 200 22.54 -14.34 -56.17
CA ALA A 200 23.59 -14.20 -55.15
C ALA A 200 24.21 -12.81 -54.94
N VAL A 201 23.94 -12.22 -53.77
CA VAL A 201 24.87 -11.37 -53.00
C VAL A 201 24.58 -11.60 -51.49
N CYS A 202 25.66 -11.60 -50.70
CA CYS A 202 25.78 -11.73 -49.24
C CYS A 202 24.60 -11.34 -48.35
N PHE A 203 24.51 -12.06 -47.22
CA PHE A 203 23.75 -11.77 -45.99
C PHE A 203 23.24 -10.32 -45.85
N PRO A 204 21.98 -10.18 -45.41
CA PRO A 204 21.70 -9.40 -44.22
C PRO A 204 21.39 -10.40 -43.11
N ALA A 205 22.18 -10.37 -42.04
CA ALA A 205 21.64 -10.75 -40.74
C ALA A 205 20.29 -10.02 -40.62
N GLY A 206 19.20 -10.75 -40.43
CA GLY A 206 17.87 -10.14 -40.37
C GLY A 206 17.87 -9.08 -39.28
N GLU A 207 18.01 -7.82 -39.65
CA GLU A 207 17.89 -6.69 -38.75
C GLU A 207 16.43 -6.69 -38.30
N GLU A 208 16.17 -7.24 -37.11
CA GLU A 208 14.90 -7.08 -36.42
C GLU A 208 14.70 -5.57 -36.22
N GLU A 209 13.93 -4.95 -37.11
CA GLU A 209 13.65 -3.52 -37.03
C GLU A 209 12.76 -3.27 -35.80
N GLU A 210 13.37 -2.81 -34.70
CA GLU A 210 12.67 -2.51 -33.46
C GLU A 210 11.83 -1.24 -33.66
N ARG A 211 10.51 -1.40 -33.78
CA ARG A 211 9.59 -0.26 -33.89
C ARG A 211 8.93 0.03 -32.54
N TYR A 212 8.93 1.30 -32.15
CA TYR A 212 8.21 1.76 -30.97
C TYR A 212 6.81 2.24 -31.38
N VAL A 213 5.78 1.64 -30.81
CA VAL A 213 4.36 1.96 -31.07
C VAL A 213 3.69 2.32 -29.76
N HIS A 214 2.83 3.34 -29.75
CA HIS A 214 2.05 3.67 -28.57
C HIS A 214 1.10 2.53 -28.20
N VAL A 215 0.99 2.26 -26.90
CA VAL A 215 0.02 1.30 -26.37
C VAL A 215 -1.40 1.81 -26.68
N SER A 216 -2.27 0.91 -27.13
CA SER A 216 -3.66 1.26 -27.44
C SER A 216 -4.41 1.69 -26.19
N ARG A 217 -5.29 2.70 -26.32
CA ARG A 217 -6.15 3.18 -25.21
C ARG A 217 -6.96 2.06 -24.57
N ARG A 218 -7.46 1.11 -25.37
CA ARG A 218 -8.16 -0.08 -24.87
C ARG A 218 -7.27 -0.91 -23.93
N SER A 219 -6.00 -1.12 -24.29
CA SER A 219 -5.06 -1.86 -23.45
C SER A 219 -4.72 -1.11 -22.16
N VAL A 220 -4.54 0.22 -22.23
CA VAL A 220 -4.35 1.07 -21.04
C VAL A 220 -5.55 0.95 -20.10
N ASN A 221 -6.76 1.14 -20.62
CA ASN A 221 -8.00 1.08 -19.83
C ASN A 221 -8.18 -0.27 -19.14
N ILE A 222 -7.95 -1.38 -19.84
CA ILE A 222 -8.07 -2.72 -19.24
C ILE A 222 -7.04 -2.90 -18.13
N LYS A 223 -5.77 -2.56 -18.37
CA LYS A 223 -4.70 -2.71 -17.37
C LYS A 223 -4.95 -1.85 -16.14
N MET A 224 -5.45 -0.63 -16.33
CA MET A 224 -5.77 0.25 -15.22
C MET A 224 -7.02 -0.18 -14.47
N LEU A 225 -8.04 -0.69 -15.16
CA LEU A 225 -9.21 -1.29 -14.52
C LEU A 225 -8.79 -2.44 -13.60
N LEU A 226 -7.88 -3.31 -14.07
CA LEU A 226 -7.32 -4.39 -13.25
C LEU A 226 -6.54 -3.86 -12.03
N CYS A 227 -5.79 -2.76 -12.16
CA CYS A 227 -5.16 -2.12 -11.01
C CYS A 227 -6.19 -1.55 -10.01
N ILE A 228 -7.28 -0.94 -10.48
CA ILE A 228 -8.34 -0.40 -9.61
C ILE A 228 -9.05 -1.53 -8.85
N VAL A 229 -9.41 -2.61 -9.55
CA VAL A 229 -9.99 -3.81 -8.93
C VAL A 229 -9.05 -4.37 -7.86
N GLN A 230 -7.74 -4.35 -8.11
CA GLN A 230 -6.73 -4.79 -7.15
C GLN A 230 -6.64 -3.90 -5.90
N ILE A 231 -6.81 -2.58 -6.01
CA ILE A 231 -6.87 -1.66 -4.85
C ILE A 231 -8.08 -2.01 -3.97
N VAL A 232 -9.26 -2.12 -4.59
CA VAL A 232 -10.51 -2.44 -3.88
C VAL A 232 -10.42 -3.83 -3.22
N ALA A 233 -9.91 -4.82 -3.95
CA ALA A 233 -9.75 -6.17 -3.42
C ALA A 233 -8.77 -6.18 -2.22
N ARG A 234 -7.62 -5.50 -2.32
CA ARG A 234 -6.65 -5.42 -1.21
C ARG A 234 -7.26 -4.78 0.03
N SER A 235 -7.98 -3.67 -0.12
CA SER A 235 -8.66 -3.01 0.99
C SER A 235 -9.68 -3.94 1.65
N GLY A 236 -10.54 -4.59 0.86
CA GLY A 236 -11.58 -5.49 1.40
C GLY A 236 -11.01 -6.76 2.07
N PHE A 237 -10.03 -7.41 1.46
CA PHE A 237 -9.42 -8.60 2.07
C PHE A 237 -8.57 -8.26 3.29
N TRP A 238 -7.81 -7.15 3.26
CA TRP A 238 -7.04 -6.70 4.42
C TRP A 238 -7.97 -6.43 5.61
N ASP A 239 -9.08 -5.71 5.41
CA ASP A 239 -10.07 -5.45 6.47
C ASP A 239 -10.70 -6.75 7.00
N HIS A 240 -11.07 -7.67 6.10
CA HIS A 240 -11.61 -8.98 6.49
C HIS A 240 -10.65 -9.79 7.38
N TYR A 241 -9.38 -9.89 6.99
CA TYR A 241 -8.38 -10.64 7.77
C TYR A 241 -8.01 -9.90 9.05
N LEU A 242 -7.89 -8.57 9.02
CA LEU A 242 -7.65 -7.78 10.23
C LEU A 242 -8.76 -8.03 11.25
N HIS A 243 -10.03 -7.89 10.85
CA HIS A 243 -11.17 -8.13 11.73
C HIS A 243 -11.16 -9.56 12.27
N SER A 244 -10.89 -10.55 11.41
CA SER A 244 -10.82 -11.96 11.82
C SER A 244 -9.71 -12.24 12.83
N TYR A 245 -8.53 -11.63 12.68
CA TYR A 245 -7.43 -11.78 13.63
C TYR A 245 -7.68 -11.03 14.93
N VAL A 246 -8.22 -9.81 14.87
CA VAL A 246 -8.55 -9.03 16.06
C VAL A 246 -9.61 -9.75 16.91
N ASP A 247 -10.69 -10.22 16.29
CA ASP A 247 -11.74 -10.96 16.99
C ASP A 247 -11.21 -12.23 17.66
N LEU A 248 -10.28 -12.92 17.01
CA LEU A 248 -9.77 -14.20 17.48
C LEU A 248 -8.67 -14.06 18.53
N LEU A 249 -7.78 -13.08 18.38
CA LEU A 249 -6.53 -12.96 19.14
C LEU A 249 -6.50 -11.80 20.14
N GLU A 250 -7.38 -10.80 20.01
CA GLU A 250 -7.36 -9.61 20.86
C GLU A 250 -8.66 -9.35 21.61
N VAL A 251 -9.80 -9.70 21.02
CA VAL A 251 -11.09 -9.61 21.71
C VAL A 251 -11.17 -10.72 22.76
N PRO A 252 -11.44 -10.39 24.04
CA PRO A 252 -11.58 -11.40 25.09
C PRO A 252 -12.70 -12.38 24.76
N ASN A 253 -12.35 -13.66 24.69
CA ASN A 253 -13.30 -14.74 24.48
C ASN A 253 -13.39 -15.60 25.75
N PRO A 254 -14.58 -15.85 26.34
CA PRO A 254 -14.71 -16.68 27.53
C PRO A 254 -14.24 -18.14 27.32
N ASP A 255 -14.27 -18.62 26.08
CA ASP A 255 -13.92 -20.00 25.73
C ASP A 255 -12.42 -20.18 25.46
N ILE A 256 -11.66 -19.09 25.28
CA ILE A 256 -10.23 -19.13 24.93
C ILE A 256 -9.42 -18.41 26.01
N PRO A 257 -8.47 -19.08 26.69
CA PRO A 257 -7.60 -18.42 27.65
C PRO A 257 -6.83 -17.26 27.01
N ARG A 258 -6.81 -16.11 27.69
CA ARG A 258 -6.13 -14.90 27.18
C ARG A 258 -4.64 -15.09 26.96
N GLU A 259 -4.00 -15.92 27.78
CA GLU A 259 -2.59 -16.28 27.63
C GLU A 259 -2.35 -17.03 26.32
N LEU A 260 -3.27 -17.93 25.94
CA LEU A 260 -3.20 -18.69 24.70
C LEU A 260 -3.43 -17.78 23.47
N GLN A 261 -4.39 -16.84 23.54
CA GLN A 261 -4.57 -15.83 22.48
C GLN A 261 -3.29 -15.02 22.27
N ALA A 262 -2.66 -14.58 23.36
CA ALA A 262 -1.41 -13.84 23.31
C ALA A 262 -0.23 -14.69 22.82
N GLU A 263 -0.16 -15.96 23.19
CA GLU A 263 0.86 -16.90 22.73
C GLU A 263 0.78 -17.06 21.21
N VAL A 264 -0.42 -17.34 20.67
CA VAL A 264 -0.64 -17.49 19.23
C VAL A 264 -0.38 -16.20 18.47
N LEU A 265 -0.74 -15.05 19.04
CA LEU A 265 -0.38 -13.75 18.48
C LEU A 265 1.15 -13.59 18.38
N ASN A 266 1.93 -14.26 19.23
CA ASN A 266 3.40 -14.26 19.21
C ASN A 266 4.02 -15.40 18.40
N TYR A 267 3.23 -16.24 17.74
CA TYR A 267 3.78 -17.25 16.83
C TYR A 267 4.43 -16.61 15.60
N ARG A 268 5.56 -17.20 15.19
CA ARG A 268 6.28 -16.80 13.98
C ARG A 268 5.41 -16.90 12.73
N SER A 269 4.51 -17.88 12.67
CA SER A 269 3.54 -18.03 11.57
C SER A 269 2.61 -16.81 11.49
N THR A 270 2.07 -16.36 12.64
CA THR A 270 1.22 -15.17 12.75
C THR A 270 1.98 -13.93 12.30
N TRP A 271 3.25 -13.79 12.69
CA TRP A 271 4.09 -12.68 12.28
C TRP A 271 4.30 -12.64 10.78
N VAL A 272 4.61 -13.77 10.17
CA VAL A 272 4.80 -13.88 8.71
C VAL A 272 3.52 -13.48 7.97
N VAL A 273 2.35 -13.95 8.42
CA VAL A 273 1.07 -13.59 7.78
C VAL A 273 0.77 -12.09 7.90
N MET A 274 0.96 -11.52 9.09
CA MET A 274 0.73 -10.08 9.29
C MET A 274 1.72 -9.23 8.49
N TRP A 275 2.98 -9.67 8.39
CA TRP A 275 4.01 -9.02 7.58
C TRP A 275 3.71 -9.10 6.07
N LEU A 276 3.16 -10.22 5.59
CA LEU A 276 2.69 -10.30 4.20
C LEU A 276 1.60 -9.24 3.94
N TRP A 277 0.62 -9.12 4.82
CA TRP A 277 -0.39 -8.06 4.69
C TRP A 277 0.17 -6.64 4.77
N LYS A 278 1.22 -6.43 5.54
CA LYS A 278 1.93 -5.15 5.64
C LYS A 278 2.53 -4.70 4.31
N VAL A 279 3.05 -5.61 3.49
CA VAL A 279 3.58 -5.31 2.15
C VAL A 279 2.46 -5.26 1.09
N SER A 280 1.38 -6.00 1.31
CA SER A 280 0.32 -6.24 0.33
C SER A 280 -0.92 -5.39 0.50
N SER A 281 -0.96 -4.54 1.53
CA SER A 281 -2.10 -3.66 1.83
C SER A 281 -2.40 -2.69 0.68
N ALA A 282 -3.61 -2.15 0.67
CA ALA A 282 -3.98 -1.11 -0.29
C ALA A 282 -3.09 0.14 -0.10
N ASP A 283 -2.76 0.50 1.13
CA ASP A 283 -1.94 1.68 1.44
C ASP A 283 -0.51 1.53 0.94
N ALA A 284 0.12 0.37 1.17
CA ALA A 284 1.44 0.05 0.60
C ALA A 284 1.41 0.18 -0.93
N PHE A 285 0.37 -0.35 -1.57
CA PHE A 285 0.18 -0.27 -3.01
C PHE A 285 0.03 1.17 -3.52
N LEU A 286 -0.69 2.02 -2.78
CA LEU A 286 -0.86 3.43 -3.10
C LEU A 286 0.45 4.21 -2.91
N VAL A 287 1.21 3.92 -1.84
CA VAL A 287 2.56 4.48 -1.62
C VAL A 287 3.47 4.14 -2.79
N PHE A 288 3.56 2.87 -3.20
CA PHE A 288 4.37 2.47 -4.36
C PHE A 288 3.88 3.11 -5.67
N THR A 289 2.57 3.29 -5.82
CA THR A 289 2.00 4.02 -6.99
C THR A 289 2.47 5.46 -7.01
N THR A 290 2.46 6.17 -5.87
CA THR A 290 2.96 7.55 -5.81
C THR A 290 4.47 7.64 -6.02
N LEU A 291 5.26 6.67 -5.55
CA LEU A 291 6.69 6.57 -5.86
C LEU A 291 6.93 6.35 -7.36
N ALA A 292 6.13 5.50 -8.01
CA ALA A 292 6.20 5.29 -9.45
C ALA A 292 5.87 6.58 -10.23
N ILE A 293 4.97 7.42 -9.73
CA ILE A 293 4.70 8.75 -10.30
C ILE A 293 5.88 9.70 -10.06
N LEU A 294 6.46 9.72 -8.86
CA LEU A 294 7.58 10.59 -8.47
C LEU A 294 8.79 10.42 -9.42
N PHE A 295 9.09 9.17 -9.76
CA PHE A 295 10.21 8.76 -10.62
C PHE A 295 9.85 8.59 -12.10
N ASP A 296 8.63 8.94 -12.51
CA ASP A 296 8.15 8.80 -13.89
C ASP A 296 8.21 7.36 -14.44
N LYS A 297 8.02 6.37 -13.57
CA LYS A 297 7.99 4.93 -13.88
C LYS A 297 6.60 4.31 -13.76
N LEU A 298 5.53 5.14 -13.79
CA LEU A 298 4.14 4.70 -13.62
C LEU A 298 3.74 3.54 -14.55
N TRP A 299 4.13 3.58 -15.82
CA TRP A 299 3.76 2.50 -16.75
C TRP A 299 4.44 1.16 -16.40
N VAL A 300 5.71 1.19 -16.00
CA VAL A 300 6.45 -0.01 -15.57
C VAL A 300 5.79 -0.62 -14.34
N TRP A 301 5.40 0.24 -13.39
CA TRP A 301 4.62 -0.17 -12.22
C TRP A 301 3.29 -0.82 -12.61
N VAL A 302 2.48 -0.21 -13.47
CA VAL A 302 1.22 -0.78 -13.95
C VAL A 302 1.43 -2.13 -14.65
N GLN A 303 2.50 -2.27 -15.44
CA GLN A 303 2.84 -3.55 -16.06
C GLN A 303 3.15 -4.61 -15.01
N MET A 304 4.03 -4.30 -14.06
CA MET A 304 4.39 -5.21 -12.96
C MET A 304 3.15 -5.66 -12.19
N LEU A 305 2.28 -4.71 -11.82
CA LEU A 305 1.04 -4.98 -11.09
C LEU A 305 0.06 -5.87 -11.84
N ASN A 306 0.01 -5.78 -13.17
CA ASN A 306 -0.88 -6.62 -13.96
C ASN A 306 -0.38 -8.07 -14.09
N TYR A 307 0.93 -8.31 -13.95
CA TYR A 307 1.51 -9.66 -14.04
C TYR A 307 1.66 -10.30 -12.67
N PHE A 308 2.25 -9.59 -11.71
CA PHE A 308 2.58 -10.13 -10.38
C PHE A 308 1.51 -9.84 -9.34
N GLY A 309 0.80 -8.71 -9.45
CA GLY A 309 -0.13 -8.26 -8.42
C GLY A 309 -1.27 -9.24 -8.09
N PRO A 310 -1.96 -9.86 -9.07
CA PRO A 310 -2.98 -10.86 -8.77
C PRO A 310 -2.42 -12.14 -8.14
N LEU A 311 -1.23 -12.57 -8.56
CA LEU A 311 -0.58 -13.78 -8.03
C LEU A 311 -0.14 -13.58 -6.58
N GLU A 312 0.45 -12.42 -6.30
CA GLU A 312 0.86 -12.00 -4.96
C GLU A 312 -0.36 -11.91 -4.03
N LEU A 313 -1.42 -11.19 -4.43
CA LEU A 313 -2.63 -11.07 -3.62
C LEU A 313 -3.29 -12.44 -3.36
N LEU A 314 -3.39 -13.29 -4.38
CA LEU A 314 -3.95 -14.63 -4.23
C LEU A 314 -3.13 -15.46 -3.24
N PHE A 315 -1.81 -15.39 -3.32
CA PHE A 315 -0.92 -16.07 -2.38
C PHE A 315 -1.18 -15.62 -0.94
N VAL A 316 -1.24 -14.30 -0.69
CA VAL A 316 -1.48 -13.76 0.65
C VAL A 316 -2.85 -14.16 1.19
N ILE A 317 -3.90 -14.14 0.36
CA ILE A 317 -5.26 -14.58 0.74
C ILE A 317 -5.25 -16.07 1.13
N VAL A 318 -4.73 -16.94 0.26
CA VAL A 318 -4.70 -18.39 0.52
C VAL A 318 -3.90 -18.70 1.78
N PHE A 319 -2.72 -18.10 1.92
CA PHE A 319 -1.87 -18.32 3.08
C PHE A 319 -2.51 -17.81 4.38
N SER A 320 -3.15 -16.65 4.33
CA SER A 320 -3.90 -16.09 5.46
C SER A 320 -5.09 -16.96 5.85
N GLN A 321 -5.81 -17.50 4.87
CA GLN A 321 -6.95 -18.38 5.12
C GLN A 321 -6.52 -19.69 5.78
N LEU A 322 -5.47 -20.33 5.25
CA LEU A 322 -4.94 -21.57 5.83
C LEU A 322 -4.46 -21.35 7.26
N HIS A 323 -3.72 -20.26 7.49
CA HIS A 323 -3.26 -19.89 8.82
C HIS A 323 -4.42 -19.62 9.79
N LEU A 324 -5.44 -18.87 9.35
CA LEU A 324 -6.60 -18.58 10.19
C LEU A 324 -7.39 -19.84 10.54
N MET A 325 -7.52 -20.80 9.61
CA MET A 325 -8.13 -22.10 9.88
C MET A 325 -7.35 -22.89 10.93
N GLU A 326 -6.03 -22.98 10.79
CA GLU A 326 -5.15 -23.68 11.73
C GLU A 326 -5.19 -23.06 13.13
N VAL A 327 -5.10 -21.74 13.21
CA VAL A 327 -5.15 -21.02 14.48
C VAL A 327 -6.51 -21.18 15.17
N ARG A 328 -7.62 -21.17 14.41
CA ARG A 328 -8.95 -21.43 14.97
C ARG A 328 -9.06 -22.85 15.50
N ALA A 329 -8.59 -23.85 14.74
CA ALA A 329 -8.56 -25.25 15.16
C ALA A 329 -7.77 -25.43 16.46
N TYR A 330 -6.58 -24.82 16.54
CA TYR A 330 -5.72 -24.87 17.72
C TYR A 330 -6.37 -24.21 18.95
N LEU A 331 -6.95 -23.01 18.80
CA LEU A 331 -7.53 -22.26 19.91
C LEU A 331 -8.85 -22.87 20.43
N LEU A 332 -9.65 -23.47 19.54
CA LEU A 332 -10.96 -24.02 19.88
C LEU A 332 -10.94 -25.53 20.13
N GLY A 333 -9.80 -26.20 19.90
CA GLY A 333 -9.63 -27.63 20.11
C GLY A 333 -10.44 -28.51 19.13
N THR A 334 -10.67 -28.03 17.91
CA THR A 334 -11.42 -28.73 16.83
C THR A 334 -10.50 -29.17 15.70
#